data_AF-A0A8J4Q9V9-F1
#
_entry.id   AF-A0A8J4Q9V9-F1
#
_cell.length_a   1.000
_cell.length_b   1.000
_cell.length_c   1.000
_cell.angle_alpha   90.00
_cell.angle_beta   90.00
_cell.angle_gamma   90.00
#
_symmetry.space_group_name_H-M   'P 1'
#
loop_
_entity.id
_entity.type
_entity.pdbx_description
1 polymer ?
#
loop_
_entity_poly.entity_id
_entity_poly.type
_entity_poly.pdbx_seq_one_letter_code
_entity_poly.pdbx_strand_id
1 'polypeptide(L)'
;MYSAMIFLGISNCSKVLPYVAIERTVMYRENFAGMYSSWAYSLAQVIVEVPYLFIKTFIFMMIIYPMTGYYGLAYKVSWYFYVTFCSLLYYNYLGMLLVSFTPNYMVATILSSGFYTTFNLFAGFLIPEPQIPKWWIWLYFLTPTSCSLNGLLTSQYGDINKDIMVFTKLSGVKSSQTKISIINDVSGIIKPGRITLLLGPPGCGKTTLLKALSGNLNQSLKVSHSQ
;
A
#
# COMPACT_ATOMS: atom_id res chain seq x y z
N MET A 1 -4.32 -2.36 -5.40
CA MET A 1 -3.02 -3.06 -5.45
C MET A 1 -2.54 -3.41 -4.06
N TYR A 2 -1.70 -2.58 -3.46
CA TYR A 2 -1.06 -2.83 -2.17
C TYR A 2 -2.07 -3.09 -1.03
N SER A 3 -3.12 -2.28 -0.92
CA SER A 3 -4.18 -2.49 0.09
C SER A 3 -4.91 -3.84 -0.06
N ALA A 4 -5.20 -4.28 -1.29
CA ALA A 4 -5.85 -5.57 -1.53
C ALA A 4 -4.95 -6.74 -1.11
N MET A 5 -3.64 -6.60 -1.36
CA MET A 5 -2.65 -7.59 -0.99
C MET A 5 -2.48 -7.71 0.53
N ILE A 6 -2.36 -6.59 1.25
CA ILE A 6 -2.32 -6.60 2.73
C ILE A 6 -3.60 -7.20 3.28
N PHE A 7 -4.76 -6.79 2.76
CA PHE A 7 -6.04 -7.30 3.22
C PHE A 7 -6.13 -8.82 3.10
N LEU A 8 -5.65 -9.38 1.99
CA LEU A 8 -5.55 -10.82 1.81
C LEU A 8 -4.53 -11.47 2.76
N GLY A 9 -3.37 -10.86 2.96
CA GLY A 9 -2.38 -11.34 3.92
C GLY A 9 -2.97 -11.48 5.34
N ILE A 10 -3.60 -10.40 5.82
CA ILE A 10 -4.25 -10.37 7.13
C ILE A 10 -5.39 -11.39 7.20
N SER A 11 -6.23 -11.46 6.18
CA SER A 11 -7.36 -12.40 6.12
C SER A 11 -6.92 -13.86 6.14
N ASN A 12 -5.81 -14.19 5.48
CA ASN A 12 -5.25 -15.54 5.51
C ASN A 12 -4.74 -15.88 6.90
N CYS A 13 -4.05 -14.95 7.54
CA CYS A 13 -3.52 -15.18 8.86
C CYS A 13 -4.63 -15.42 9.89
N SER A 14 -5.68 -14.60 9.89
CA SER A 14 -6.84 -14.79 10.77
C SER A 14 -7.53 -16.16 10.60
N LYS A 15 -7.40 -16.81 9.43
CA LYS A 15 -7.92 -18.17 9.20
C LYS A 15 -7.00 -19.27 9.74
N VAL A 16 -5.69 -19.05 9.71
CA VAL A 16 -4.68 -20.00 10.21
C VAL A 16 -4.65 -20.01 11.74
N LEU A 17 -4.87 -18.87 12.40
CA LEU A 17 -4.85 -18.77 13.86
C LEU A 17 -5.72 -19.82 14.60
N PRO A 18 -7.02 -19.97 14.30
CA PRO A 18 -7.86 -20.95 14.99
C PRO A 18 -7.55 -22.40 14.57
N TYR A 19 -7.12 -22.61 13.32
CA TYR A 19 -6.75 -23.93 12.80
C TYR A 19 -5.57 -24.51 13.59
N VAL A 20 -4.48 -23.74 13.71
CA VAL A 20 -3.27 -24.16 14.43
C VAL A 20 -3.52 -24.29 15.93
N ALA A 21 -4.40 -23.46 16.50
CA ALA A 21 -4.75 -23.56 17.91
C ALA A 21 -5.44 -24.89 18.25
N ILE A 22 -6.30 -25.39 17.36
CA ILE A 22 -6.97 -26.69 17.52
C ILE A 22 -5.95 -27.82 17.41
N GLU A 23 -5.14 -27.84 16.35
CA GLU A 23 -4.16 -28.92 16.13
C GLU A 23 -3.11 -28.99 17.24
N ARG A 24 -2.69 -27.86 17.81
CA ARG A 24 -1.76 -27.81 18.94
C ARG A 24 -2.24 -28.61 20.15
N THR A 25 -3.54 -28.61 20.43
CA THR A 25 -4.09 -29.40 21.57
C THR A 25 -3.94 -30.90 21.34
N VAL A 26 -4.10 -31.34 20.08
CA VAL A 26 -3.88 -32.74 19.67
C VAL A 26 -2.39 -33.08 19.74
N MET A 27 -1.53 -32.20 19.22
CA MET A 27 -0.08 -32.36 19.24
C MET A 27 0.47 -32.55 20.65
N TYR A 28 0.01 -31.76 21.64
CA TYR A 28 0.46 -31.96 23.02
C TYR A 28 0.10 -33.35 23.53
N ARG A 29 -1.12 -33.83 23.28
CA ARG A 29 -1.57 -35.16 23.70
C ARG A 29 -0.73 -36.27 23.05
N GLU A 30 -0.43 -36.17 21.76
CA GLU A 30 0.35 -37.18 21.02
C GLU A 30 1.84 -37.15 21.35
N ASN A 31 2.38 -35.98 21.67
CA ASN A 31 3.76 -35.82 22.11
C ASN A 31 3.98 -36.45 23.50
N PHE A 32 3.01 -36.35 24.42
CA PHE A 32 3.06 -37.08 25.69
C PHE A 32 2.97 -38.60 25.51
N ALA A 33 2.32 -39.07 24.45
CA ALA A 33 2.28 -40.49 24.08
C ALA A 33 3.55 -40.97 23.33
N GLY A 34 4.49 -40.07 23.03
CA GLY A 34 5.75 -40.40 22.36
C GLY A 34 5.62 -40.77 20.87
N MET A 35 4.51 -40.43 20.21
CA MET A 35 4.23 -40.89 18.84
C MET A 35 4.99 -40.12 17.76
N TYR A 36 5.15 -38.79 17.91
CA TYR A 36 5.86 -37.93 16.94
C TYR A 36 6.60 -36.77 17.63
N SER A 37 7.68 -36.30 17.00
CA SER A 37 8.48 -35.16 17.48
C SER A 37 7.86 -33.81 17.09
N SER A 38 7.91 -32.82 17.99
CA SER A 38 7.41 -31.45 17.78
C SER A 38 7.96 -30.77 16.53
N TRP A 39 9.22 -31.07 16.17
CA TRP A 39 9.87 -30.50 14.98
C TRP A 39 9.34 -31.10 13.67
N ALA A 40 9.06 -32.40 13.66
CA ALA A 40 8.49 -33.07 12.49
C ALA A 40 7.09 -32.55 12.18
N TYR A 41 6.29 -32.29 13.23
CA TYR A 41 4.96 -31.69 13.10
C TYR A 41 5.01 -30.29 12.48
N SER A 42 5.87 -29.41 13.00
CA SER A 42 6.02 -28.04 12.48
C SER A 42 6.46 -28.02 11.01
N LEU A 43 7.40 -28.88 10.63
CA LEU A 43 7.85 -29.00 9.23
C LEU A 43 6.74 -29.54 8.33
N ALA A 44 5.99 -30.55 8.76
CA ALA A 44 4.87 -31.10 7.97
C ALA A 44 3.81 -30.02 7.72
N GLN A 45 3.47 -29.24 8.74
CA GLN A 45 2.52 -28.15 8.64
C GLN A 45 2.97 -27.08 7.63
N VAL A 46 4.24 -26.68 7.68
CA VAL A 46 4.84 -25.74 6.70
C VAL A 46 4.75 -26.31 5.28
N ILE A 47 5.08 -27.59 5.09
CA ILE A 47 5.06 -28.23 3.77
C ILE A 47 3.65 -28.29 3.18
N VAL A 48 2.61 -28.51 3.99
CA VAL A 48 1.21 -28.56 3.54
C VAL A 48 0.68 -27.17 3.15
N GLU A 49 1.11 -26.12 3.84
CA GLU A 49 0.67 -24.75 3.57
C GLU A 49 1.24 -24.18 2.25
N VAL A 50 2.47 -24.55 1.87
CA VAL A 50 3.11 -24.08 0.63
C VAL A 50 2.28 -24.32 -0.65
N PRO A 51 1.83 -25.56 -0.97
CA PRO A 51 1.04 -25.81 -2.16
C PRO A 51 -0.34 -25.15 -2.10
N TYR A 52 -0.95 -25.09 -0.91
CA TYR A 52 -2.23 -24.41 -0.72
C TYR A 52 -2.13 -22.90 -1.02
N LEU A 53 -1.07 -22.25 -0.54
CA LEU A 53 -0.80 -20.85 -0.81
C LEU A 53 -0.46 -20.59 -2.28
N PHE A 54 0.21 -21.53 -2.95
CA PHE A 54 0.53 -21.43 -4.38
C PHE A 54 -0.73 -21.46 -5.25
N ILE A 55 -1.66 -22.37 -4.96
CA ILE A 55 -2.94 -22.43 -5.68
C ILE A 55 -3.77 -21.16 -5.40
N LYS A 56 -3.78 -20.70 -4.14
CA LYS A 56 -4.48 -19.46 -3.76
C LYS A 56 -3.94 -18.24 -4.49
N THR A 57 -2.62 -18.09 -4.60
CA THR A 57 -2.00 -16.96 -5.31
C THR A 57 -2.26 -17.03 -6.80
N PHE A 58 -2.27 -18.23 -7.38
CA PHE A 58 -2.56 -18.42 -8.80
C PHE A 58 -4.00 -18.00 -9.15
N ILE A 59 -4.99 -18.48 -8.38
CA ILE A 59 -6.41 -18.10 -8.56
C ILE A 59 -6.58 -16.59 -8.39
N PHE A 60 -5.96 -16.01 -7.37
CA PHE A 60 -6.04 -14.58 -7.10
C PHE A 60 -5.46 -13.73 -8.23
N MET A 61 -4.28 -14.10 -8.73
CA MET A 61 -3.63 -13.42 -9.85
C MET A 61 -4.52 -13.44 -11.09
N MET A 62 -5.11 -14.59 -11.43
CA MET A 62 -5.97 -14.74 -12.60
C MET A 62 -7.15 -13.77 -12.60
N ILE A 63 -7.65 -13.38 -11.42
CA ILE A 63 -8.78 -12.45 -11.29
C ILE A 63 -8.29 -10.99 -11.27
N ILE A 64 -7.28 -10.68 -10.46
CA ILE A 64 -6.91 -9.27 -10.20
C ILE A 64 -6.01 -8.65 -11.24
N TYR A 65 -5.19 -9.48 -11.90
CA TYR A 65 -4.33 -9.03 -12.98
C TYR A 65 -5.13 -8.42 -14.15
N PRO A 66 -6.16 -9.09 -14.72
CA PRO A 66 -7.01 -8.47 -15.73
C PRO A 66 -7.90 -7.35 -15.18
N MET A 67 -8.40 -7.47 -13.94
CA MET A 67 -9.25 -6.44 -13.31
C MET A 67 -8.56 -5.07 -13.18
N THR A 68 -7.23 -5.06 -13.06
CA THR A 68 -6.48 -3.80 -12.93
C THR A 68 -5.95 -3.24 -14.25
N GLY A 69 -6.09 -3.98 -15.35
CA GLY A 69 -5.67 -3.52 -16.69
C GLY A 69 -4.15 -3.38 -16.86
N TYR A 70 -3.36 -4.32 -16.33
CA TYR A 70 -1.90 -4.29 -16.47
C TYR A 70 -1.37 -4.79 -17.81
N TYR A 71 -0.14 -4.38 -18.14
CA TYR A 71 0.59 -4.82 -19.33
C TYR A 71 0.90 -6.31 -19.26
N GLY A 72 0.26 -7.12 -20.10
CA GLY A 72 0.40 -8.59 -20.17
C GLY A 72 1.75 -9.10 -20.69
N LEU A 73 2.89 -8.54 -20.24
CA LEU A 73 4.20 -9.14 -20.42
C LEU A 73 4.39 -10.29 -19.42
N ALA A 74 4.79 -11.46 -19.90
CA ALA A 74 5.06 -12.65 -19.09
C ALA A 74 6.06 -12.38 -17.96
N TYR A 75 7.09 -11.58 -18.20
CA TYR A 75 8.07 -11.18 -17.19
C TYR A 75 7.42 -10.41 -16.01
N LYS A 76 6.57 -9.42 -16.29
CA LYS A 76 5.90 -8.60 -15.26
C LYS A 76 4.86 -9.40 -14.49
N VAL A 77 4.16 -10.29 -15.20
CA VAL A 77 3.25 -11.27 -14.62
C VAL A 77 3.97 -12.18 -13.62
N SER A 78 5.10 -12.78 -14.02
CA SER A 78 5.86 -13.70 -13.17
C SER A 78 6.41 -13.02 -11.93
N TRP A 79 6.93 -11.80 -12.05
CA TRP A 79 7.37 -11.01 -10.89
C TRP A 79 6.22 -10.65 -9.95
N TYR A 80 5.07 -10.24 -10.50
CA TYR A 80 3.88 -9.95 -9.70
C TYR A 80 3.39 -11.18 -8.93
N PHE A 81 3.35 -12.34 -9.59
CA PHE A 81 2.99 -13.61 -8.96
C PHE A 81 3.95 -13.96 -7.81
N TYR A 82 5.27 -13.88 -8.07
CA TYR A 82 6.30 -14.18 -7.09
C TYR A 82 6.23 -13.28 -5.84
N VAL A 83 6.13 -11.96 -6.03
CA VAL A 83 6.04 -10.99 -4.92
C VAL A 83 4.77 -11.23 -4.09
N THR A 84 3.65 -11.54 -4.76
CA THR A 84 2.38 -11.82 -4.09
C THR A 84 2.41 -13.13 -3.31
N PHE A 85 2.99 -14.19 -3.88
CA PHE A 85 3.19 -15.49 -3.22
C PHE A 85 4.12 -15.39 -2.00
N CYS A 86 5.26 -14.73 -2.15
CA CYS A 86 6.23 -14.55 -1.07
C CYS A 86 5.62 -13.81 0.13
N SER A 87 4.82 -12.79 -0.14
CA SER A 87 4.21 -12.01 0.93
C SER A 87 3.11 -12.79 1.65
N LEU A 88 2.33 -13.60 0.94
CA LEU A 88 1.33 -14.46 1.56
C LEU A 88 1.95 -15.57 2.43
N LEU A 89 3.08 -16.14 2.01
CA LEU A 89 3.87 -17.06 2.82
C LEU A 89 4.32 -16.40 4.13
N TYR A 90 4.92 -15.23 4.03
CA TYR A 90 5.39 -14.48 5.19
C TYR A 90 4.26 -14.19 6.20
N TYR A 91 3.10 -13.69 5.74
CA TYR A 91 1.98 -13.42 6.63
C TYR A 91 1.44 -14.69 7.31
N ASN A 92 1.45 -15.83 6.61
CA ASN A 92 1.02 -17.12 7.16
C ASN A 92 2.00 -17.60 8.25
N TYR A 93 3.30 -17.62 7.97
CA TYR A 93 4.31 -18.04 8.95
C TYR A 93 4.38 -17.15 10.18
N LEU A 94 4.21 -15.84 9.99
CA LEU A 94 4.12 -14.90 11.10
C LEU A 94 2.93 -15.22 12.01
N GLY A 95 1.78 -15.59 11.44
CA GLY A 95 0.62 -16.08 12.18
C GLY A 95 0.91 -17.29 13.05
N MET A 96 1.49 -18.32 12.45
CA MET A 96 1.83 -19.56 13.14
C MET A 96 2.84 -19.34 14.27
N LEU A 97 3.79 -18.42 14.06
CA LEU A 97 4.74 -17.98 15.08
C LEU A 97 4.03 -17.30 16.26
N LEU A 98 3.12 -16.36 16.00
CA LEU A 98 2.40 -15.65 17.07
C LEU A 98 1.47 -16.57 17.89
N VAL A 99 0.84 -17.56 17.24
CA VAL A 99 0.05 -18.60 17.93
C VAL A 99 0.93 -19.49 18.80
N SER A 100 2.15 -19.78 18.36
CA SER A 100 3.08 -20.62 19.12
C SER A 100 3.54 -19.92 20.41
N PHE A 101 3.74 -18.60 20.38
CA PHE A 101 4.11 -17.81 21.55
C PHE A 101 2.99 -17.63 22.58
N THR A 102 1.73 -17.74 22.17
CA THR A 102 0.58 -17.43 23.03
C THR A 102 -0.16 -18.70 23.45
N PRO A 103 -0.64 -18.82 24.70
CA PRO A 103 -1.35 -20.00 25.16
C PRO A 103 -2.83 -20.04 24.73
N ASN A 104 -3.41 -18.91 24.33
CA ASN A 104 -4.83 -18.78 23.99
C ASN A 104 -5.02 -18.08 22.64
N TYR A 105 -5.95 -18.59 21.82
CA TYR A 105 -6.37 -18.00 20.55
C TYR A 105 -6.79 -16.53 20.67
N MET A 106 -7.53 -16.14 21.72
CA MET A 106 -7.98 -14.75 21.90
C MET A 106 -6.79 -13.80 22.05
N VAL A 107 -5.78 -14.20 22.84
CA VAL A 107 -4.55 -13.41 23.02
C VAL A 107 -3.74 -13.37 21.70
N ALA A 108 -3.68 -14.48 20.97
CA ALA A 108 -3.01 -14.54 19.66
C ALA A 108 -3.59 -13.54 18.66
N THR A 109 -4.91 -13.41 18.57
CA THR A 109 -5.58 -12.48 17.65
C THR A 109 -5.29 -11.02 17.99
N ILE A 110 -5.36 -10.67 19.29
CA ILE A 110 -5.07 -9.31 19.77
C ILE A 110 -3.61 -8.96 19.45
N LEU A 111 -2.67 -9.84 19.78
CA LEU A 111 -1.25 -9.63 19.52
C LEU A 111 -0.97 -9.48 18.02
N SER A 112 -1.55 -10.37 17.20
CA SER A 112 -1.41 -10.34 15.74
C SER A 112 -1.93 -9.04 15.12
N SER A 113 -3.07 -8.53 15.59
CA SER A 113 -3.62 -7.25 15.11
C SER A 113 -2.70 -6.06 15.38
N GLY A 114 -2.00 -6.06 16.52
CA GLY A 114 -0.97 -5.06 16.86
C GLY A 114 0.20 -5.13 15.88
N PHE A 115 0.74 -6.33 15.64
CA PHE A 115 1.83 -6.53 14.70
C PHE A 115 1.47 -6.13 13.26
N TYR A 116 0.30 -6.50 12.75
CA TYR A 116 -0.12 -6.09 11.40
C TYR A 116 -0.27 -4.58 11.27
N THR A 117 -0.76 -3.92 12.30
CA THR A 117 -0.93 -2.45 12.30
C THR A 117 0.44 -1.77 12.23
N THR A 118 1.39 -2.21 13.05
CA THR A 118 2.78 -1.72 12.99
C THR A 118 3.39 -1.98 11.61
N PHE A 119 3.20 -3.18 11.06
CA PHE A 119 3.81 -3.55 9.78
C PHE A 119 3.18 -2.86 8.57
N ASN A 120 1.92 -2.44 8.68
CA ASN A 120 1.26 -1.61 7.68
C ASN A 120 1.74 -0.14 7.76
N LEU A 121 1.98 0.38 8.97
CA LEU A 121 2.44 1.75 9.17
C LEU A 121 3.82 1.99 8.54
N PHE A 122 4.76 1.05 8.72
CA PHE A 122 6.14 1.16 8.23
C PHE A 122 6.36 0.61 6.81
N ALA A 123 5.32 0.21 6.11
CA ALA A 123 5.48 -0.44 4.81
C ALA A 123 5.88 0.49 3.65
N GLY A 124 6.10 1.79 3.89
CA GLY A 124 6.48 2.75 2.85
C GLY A 124 5.30 3.41 2.11
N PHE A 125 4.07 2.89 2.26
CA PHE A 125 2.87 3.50 1.66
C PHE A 125 2.24 4.60 2.53
N LEU A 126 2.13 4.38 3.86
CA LEU A 126 1.58 5.38 4.79
C LEU A 126 2.63 6.45 5.17
N ILE A 127 3.86 6.00 5.43
CA ILE A 127 5.00 6.88 5.77
C ILE A 127 6.11 6.60 4.74
N PRO A 128 6.50 7.57 3.91
CA PRO A 128 7.56 7.37 2.93
C PRO A 128 8.93 7.27 3.61
N GLU A 129 9.81 6.44 3.06
CA GLU A 129 11.15 6.13 3.59
C GLU A 129 11.96 7.35 4.09
N PRO A 130 11.99 8.51 3.39
CA PRO A 130 12.80 9.65 3.82
C PRO A 130 12.30 10.35 5.10
N GLN A 131 11.05 10.11 5.50
CA GLN A 131 10.43 10.74 6.67
C GLN A 131 10.56 9.88 7.93
N ILE A 132 11.14 8.67 7.84
CA ILE A 132 11.32 7.78 8.99
C ILE A 132 12.53 8.27 9.81
N PRO A 133 12.38 8.50 11.13
CA PRO A 133 13.51 8.83 12.00
C PRO A 133 14.59 7.76 11.92
N LYS A 134 15.87 8.15 11.91
CA LYS A 134 17.02 7.22 11.73
C LYS A 134 17.01 6.03 12.70
N TRP A 135 16.49 6.19 13.92
CA TRP A 135 16.39 5.10 14.91
C TRP A 135 15.31 4.06 14.57
N TRP A 136 14.21 4.47 13.91
CA TRP A 136 13.11 3.58 13.50
C TRP A 136 13.34 2.89 12.14
N ILE A 137 14.44 3.21 11.46
CA ILE A 137 14.74 2.68 10.12
C ILE A 137 14.96 1.17 10.11
N TRP A 138 15.40 0.59 11.23
CA TRP A 138 15.59 -0.86 11.33
C TRP A 138 14.28 -1.63 11.17
N LEU A 139 13.15 -1.08 11.65
CA LEU A 139 11.85 -1.73 11.47
C LEU A 139 11.31 -1.60 10.05
N TYR A 140 11.75 -0.62 9.27
CA TYR A 140 11.49 -0.61 7.82
C TYR A 140 12.16 -1.81 7.13
N PHE A 141 13.38 -2.17 7.54
CA PHE A 141 14.06 -3.37 7.04
C PHE A 141 13.50 -4.68 7.62
N LEU A 142 13.07 -4.67 8.89
CA LEU A 142 12.48 -5.85 9.52
C LEU A 142 11.10 -6.21 8.98
N THR A 143 10.39 -5.24 8.41
CA THR A 143 9.05 -5.43 7.86
C THR A 143 9.13 -5.87 6.40
N PRO A 144 8.83 -7.14 6.07
CA PRO A 144 8.85 -7.63 4.69
C PRO A 144 7.78 -6.96 3.81
N THR A 145 6.83 -6.27 4.44
CA THR A 145 5.80 -5.47 3.78
C THR A 145 6.39 -4.32 2.94
N SER A 146 7.51 -3.72 3.37
CA SER A 146 8.20 -2.67 2.60
C SER A 146 8.81 -3.24 1.31
N CYS A 147 9.49 -4.39 1.43
CA CYS A 147 10.02 -5.13 0.30
C CYS A 147 8.91 -5.55 -0.68
N SER A 148 7.76 -5.96 -0.15
CA SER A 148 6.59 -6.32 -0.95
C SER A 148 6.04 -5.14 -1.77
N LEU A 149 5.88 -3.97 -1.13
CA LEU A 149 5.48 -2.74 -1.82
C LEU A 149 6.49 -2.36 -2.90
N ASN A 150 7.78 -2.36 -2.55
CA ASN A 150 8.84 -2.01 -3.49
C ASN A 150 8.90 -3.01 -4.66
N GLY A 151 8.72 -4.30 -4.41
CA GLY A 151 8.63 -5.35 -5.44
C GLY A 151 7.43 -5.16 -6.38
N LEU A 152 6.27 -4.79 -5.84
CA LEU A 152 5.10 -4.45 -6.66
C LEU A 152 5.34 -3.20 -7.52
N LEU A 153 5.89 -2.14 -6.92
CA LEU A 153 6.13 -0.88 -7.62
C LEU A 153 7.20 -1.06 -8.72
N THR A 154 8.31 -1.70 -8.41
CA THR A 154 9.38 -1.97 -9.37
C THR A 154 8.93 -2.91 -10.50
N SER A 155 8.13 -3.94 -10.21
CA SER A 155 7.64 -4.85 -11.28
C SER A 155 6.73 -4.16 -12.30
N GLN A 156 5.92 -3.18 -11.87
CA GLN A 156 4.96 -2.50 -12.75
C GLN A 156 5.57 -1.24 -13.38
N TYR A 157 6.25 -0.44 -12.58
CA TYR A 157 6.72 0.90 -12.92
C TYR A 157 8.24 1.00 -13.12
N GLY A 158 9.02 -0.06 -12.85
CA GLY A 158 10.48 -0.02 -12.96
C GLY A 158 11.01 0.24 -14.37
N ASP A 159 10.28 -0.15 -15.41
CA ASP A 159 10.63 0.15 -16.81
C ASP A 159 10.18 1.54 -17.27
N ILE A 160 9.38 2.24 -16.44
CA ILE A 160 8.83 3.54 -16.78
C ILE A 160 9.82 4.59 -16.29
N ASN A 161 10.92 4.78 -17.03
CA ASN A 161 11.81 5.94 -16.91
C ASN A 161 11.11 7.21 -17.44
N LYS A 162 9.93 7.52 -16.90
CA LYS A 162 9.36 8.86 -17.02
C LYS A 162 9.61 9.51 -15.68
N ASP A 163 10.53 10.48 -15.68
CA ASP A 163 10.71 11.39 -14.56
C ASP A 163 9.33 11.88 -14.13
N ILE A 164 8.87 11.37 -13.00
CA ILE A 164 7.69 11.90 -12.35
C ILE A 164 8.21 13.21 -11.77
N MET A 165 8.09 14.31 -12.53
CA MET A 165 8.25 15.66 -12.03
C MET A 165 7.17 15.87 -10.96
N VAL A 166 7.43 15.37 -9.76
CA VAL A 166 6.72 15.78 -8.57
C VAL A 166 7.16 17.22 -8.37
N PHE A 167 6.39 18.16 -8.92
CA PHE A 167 6.43 19.57 -8.59
C PHE A 167 6.07 19.73 -7.10
N THR A 168 6.95 19.27 -6.22
CA THR A 168 7.00 19.73 -4.84
C THR A 168 7.57 21.13 -4.92
N LYS A 169 6.72 22.12 -5.22
CA LYS A 169 7.02 23.51 -4.93
C LYS A 169 7.21 23.62 -3.42
N LEU A 170 8.46 23.50 -2.97
CA LEU A 170 8.91 24.07 -1.71
C LEU A 170 8.87 25.60 -1.89
N SER A 171 7.66 26.18 -1.85
CA SER A 171 7.49 27.63 -1.76
C SER A 171 7.79 28.04 -0.32
N GLY A 172 9.09 28.12 -0.03
CA GLY A 172 9.64 28.54 1.24
C GLY A 172 10.85 29.44 1.05
N VAL A 173 10.78 30.46 0.18
CA VAL A 173 11.79 31.55 0.13
C VAL A 173 11.12 32.90 -0.18
N LYS A 174 11.18 33.77 0.84
CA LYS A 174 11.10 35.24 0.93
C LYS A 174 9.95 35.99 0.22
N SER A 175 9.00 36.41 1.06
CA SER A 175 8.11 37.55 0.84
C SER A 175 8.93 38.85 0.71
N SER A 176 8.87 39.48 -0.45
CA SER A 176 9.13 40.90 -0.65
C SER A 176 7.98 41.44 -1.49
N GLN A 177 7.26 42.43 -0.96
CA GLN A 177 6.13 43.07 -1.63
C GLN A 177 6.56 43.60 -2.99
N THR A 178 6.16 42.90 -4.05
CA THR A 178 6.24 43.35 -5.43
C THR A 178 4.85 43.18 -6.02
N LYS A 179 4.42 44.16 -6.80
CA LYS A 179 3.11 44.20 -7.46
C LYS A 179 3.02 43.00 -8.43
N ILE A 180 2.38 41.90 -8.02
CA ILE A 180 2.35 40.66 -8.81
C ILE A 180 1.22 40.76 -9.84
N SER A 181 1.55 40.89 -11.11
CA SER A 181 0.63 40.58 -12.21
C SER A 181 0.47 39.06 -12.27
N ILE A 182 -0.67 38.55 -11.80
CA ILE A 182 -0.91 37.12 -11.55
C ILE A 182 -1.04 36.32 -12.87
N ILE A 183 -1.46 36.97 -13.97
CA ILE A 183 -1.60 36.33 -15.28
C ILE A 183 -1.44 37.39 -16.37
N ASN A 184 -0.45 37.22 -17.24
CA ASN A 184 -0.27 38.02 -18.45
C ASN A 184 -0.77 37.18 -19.64
N ASP A 185 -1.71 37.72 -20.41
CA ASP A 185 -2.14 37.25 -21.74
C ASP A 185 -2.39 35.73 -21.87
N VAL A 186 -3.34 35.21 -21.08
CA VAL A 186 -3.76 33.79 -21.16
C VAL A 186 -5.03 33.68 -21.99
N SER A 187 -4.92 33.09 -23.18
CA SER A 187 -6.06 32.68 -24.00
C SER A 187 -6.43 31.21 -23.77
N GLY A 188 -7.72 30.91 -23.63
CA GLY A 188 -8.25 29.56 -23.48
C GLY A 188 -9.71 29.44 -23.92
N ILE A 189 -10.07 28.30 -24.53
CA ILE A 189 -11.41 28.05 -25.09
C ILE A 189 -12.05 26.89 -24.35
N ILE A 190 -13.23 27.12 -23.75
CA ILE A 190 -14.04 26.07 -23.11
C ILE A 190 -15.06 25.56 -24.14
N LYS A 191 -14.97 24.28 -24.52
CA LYS A 191 -15.91 23.66 -25.46
C LYS A 191 -17.27 23.40 -24.78
N PRO A 192 -18.40 23.81 -25.39
CA PRO A 192 -19.72 23.52 -24.84
C PRO A 192 -19.98 22.00 -24.80
N GLY A 193 -20.62 21.52 -23.73
CA GLY A 193 -21.00 20.11 -23.56
C GLY A 193 -19.96 19.19 -22.89
N ARG A 194 -18.83 19.72 -22.40
CA ARG A 194 -17.87 18.97 -21.57
C ARG A 194 -17.67 19.61 -20.20
N ILE A 195 -17.56 18.79 -19.16
CA ILE A 195 -17.22 19.23 -17.81
C ILE A 195 -15.71 19.46 -17.73
N THR A 196 -15.28 20.69 -17.43
CA THR A 196 -13.88 21.05 -17.24
C THR A 196 -13.59 21.22 -15.76
N LEU A 197 -12.66 20.42 -15.21
CA LEU A 197 -12.28 20.46 -13.80
C LEU A 197 -11.00 21.26 -13.60
N LEU A 198 -11.04 22.30 -12.77
CA LEU A 198 -9.87 23.10 -12.41
C LEU A 198 -9.23 22.53 -11.12
N LEU A 199 -8.05 21.91 -11.23
CA LEU A 199 -7.37 21.22 -10.13
C LEU A 199 -6.22 22.04 -9.52
N GLY A 200 -5.98 21.86 -8.23
CA GLY A 200 -4.74 22.27 -7.56
C GLY A 200 -4.89 22.33 -6.03
N PRO A 201 -3.85 22.77 -5.30
CA PRO A 201 -3.85 22.84 -3.83
C PRO A 201 -4.97 23.73 -3.26
N PRO A 202 -5.44 23.49 -2.01
CA PRO A 202 -6.36 24.40 -1.33
C PRO A 202 -5.70 25.78 -1.15
N GLY A 203 -6.44 26.86 -1.40
CA GLY A 203 -5.94 28.24 -1.31
C GLY A 203 -5.30 28.82 -2.58
N CYS A 204 -5.16 28.07 -3.68
CA CYS A 204 -4.50 28.59 -4.90
C CYS A 204 -5.36 29.57 -5.75
N GLY A 205 -6.56 29.93 -5.29
CA GLY A 205 -7.41 30.93 -5.96
C GLY A 205 -8.26 30.41 -7.13
N LYS A 206 -8.49 29.10 -7.25
CA LYS A 206 -9.37 28.50 -8.28
C LYS A 206 -10.78 29.11 -8.31
N THR A 207 -11.38 29.23 -7.13
CA THR A 207 -12.70 29.86 -6.96
C THR A 207 -12.67 31.34 -7.30
N THR A 208 -11.57 32.02 -7.01
CA THR A 208 -11.36 33.43 -7.36
C THR A 208 -11.20 33.62 -8.87
N LEU A 209 -10.47 32.72 -9.54
CA LEU A 209 -10.29 32.72 -10.99
C LEU A 209 -11.62 32.43 -11.72
N LEU A 210 -12.39 31.46 -11.24
CA LEU A 210 -13.74 31.19 -11.78
C LEU A 210 -14.68 32.39 -11.57
N LYS A 211 -14.64 33.02 -10.39
CA LYS A 211 -15.40 34.26 -10.13
C LYS A 211 -14.97 35.40 -11.05
N ALA A 212 -13.66 35.53 -11.31
CA ALA A 212 -13.11 36.52 -12.24
C ALA A 212 -13.57 36.29 -13.69
N LEU A 213 -13.49 35.06 -14.18
CA LEU A 213 -13.98 34.68 -15.52
C LEU A 213 -15.50 34.85 -15.65
N SER A 214 -16.25 34.65 -14.56
CA SER A 214 -17.70 34.88 -14.53
C SER A 214 -18.10 36.35 -14.39
N GLY A 215 -17.14 37.28 -14.28
CA GLY A 215 -17.41 38.71 -14.09
C GLY A 215 -17.96 39.09 -12.70
N ASN A 216 -18.03 38.14 -11.76
CA ASN A 216 -18.62 38.33 -10.43
C ASN A 216 -17.55 38.51 -9.34
N LEU A 217 -16.68 39.50 -9.54
CA LEU A 217 -15.60 39.86 -8.62
C LEU A 217 -16.05 40.96 -7.65
N ASN A 218 -15.71 40.79 -6.37
CA ASN A 218 -16.03 41.76 -5.32
C ASN A 218 -15.27 43.08 -5.58
N GLN A 219 -15.91 44.21 -5.31
CA GLN A 219 -15.56 45.57 -5.78
C GLN A 219 -14.18 46.12 -5.33
N SER A 220 -13.43 45.34 -4.53
CA SER A 220 -12.07 45.64 -4.07
C SER A 220 -10.98 45.30 -5.11
N LEU A 221 -11.28 44.46 -6.11
CA LEU A 221 -10.33 44.06 -7.16
C LEU A 221 -10.78 44.61 -8.51
N LYS A 222 -10.17 45.71 -8.96
CA LYS A 222 -10.44 46.32 -10.27
C LYS A 222 -9.88 45.45 -11.40
N VAL A 223 -10.73 45.08 -12.35
CA VAL A 223 -10.33 44.49 -13.63
C VAL A 223 -10.04 45.65 -14.59
N SER A 224 -8.79 45.77 -15.06
CA SER A 224 -8.45 46.69 -16.16
C SER A 224 -8.66 45.95 -17.47
N HIS A 225 -9.69 46.33 -18.23
CA HIS A 225 -9.79 45.95 -19.64
C HIS A 225 -8.85 46.86 -20.45
N SER A 226 -7.78 46.30 -21.03
CA SER A 226 -7.12 46.97 -22.16
C SER A 226 -7.93 46.64 -23.41
N GLN A 227 -8.36 47.68 -24.13
CA GLN A 227 -8.98 47.58 -25.45
C GLN A 227 -8.08 46.90 -26.47
#